data_AF-G4ZR29-F1
#
_entry.id   AF-G4ZR29-F1
#
_cell.length_a   1.000
_cell.length_b   1.000
_cell.length_c   1.000
_cell.angle_alpha   90.00
_cell.angle_beta   90.00
_cell.angle_gamma   90.00
#
_symmetry.space_group_name_H-M   'P 1'
#
loop_
_entity.id
_entity.type
_entity.pdbx_description
1 polymer ?
#
loop_
_entity_poly.entity_id
_entity_poly.type
_entity_poly.pdbx_seq_one_letter_code
_entity_poly.pdbx_strand_id
1 'polypeptide(L)'
;NASYYAPGVTAAICLIAVEGLWTQTVAGTNYKFQVAGCAVNDASGLGPSVDRQCAISDYDVVIFSQPWTNTLQVTSVAPHTS
;
A
#
# COMPACT_ATOMS: atom_id res chain seq x y z
N ASN A 1 -2.00 -5.81 10.26
CA ASN A 1 -1.96 -5.15 8.93
C ASN A 1 -1.93 -3.64 9.09
N ALA A 2 -2.93 -3.01 9.72
CA ALA A 2 -2.94 -1.57 9.98
C ALA A 2 -1.76 -1.04 10.84
N SER A 3 -1.16 -1.88 11.69
CA SER A 3 0.01 -1.53 12.51
C SER A 3 1.25 -1.12 11.73
N TYR A 4 1.30 -1.42 10.42
CA TYR A 4 2.41 -1.02 9.55
C TYR A 4 2.17 0.33 8.86
N TYR A 5 1.00 0.96 9.01
CA TYR A 5 0.71 2.23 8.37
C TYR A 5 1.29 3.38 9.20
N ALA A 6 1.98 4.31 8.54
CA ALA A 6 2.43 5.54 9.19
C ALA A 6 1.22 6.34 9.69
N PRO A 7 1.33 7.10 10.80
CA PRO A 7 0.21 7.87 11.36
C PRO A 7 -0.47 8.86 10.38
N GLY A 8 0.24 9.30 9.34
CA GLY A 8 -0.29 10.20 8.31
C GLY A 8 -0.96 9.51 7.12
N VAL A 9 -0.94 8.18 7.04
CA VAL A 9 -1.56 7.44 5.93
C VAL A 9 -2.99 7.09 6.32
N THR A 10 -3.95 7.85 5.81
CA THR A 10 -5.38 7.67 6.08
C THR A 10 -6.10 6.85 5.01
N ALA A 11 -5.52 6.73 3.82
CA ALA A 11 -6.06 5.91 2.74
C ALA A 11 -5.84 4.42 3.06
N ALA A 12 -6.94 3.66 2.97
CA ALA A 12 -6.95 2.22 3.15
C ALA A 12 -7.55 1.58 1.89
N ILE A 13 -6.88 0.55 1.38
CA ILE A 13 -7.33 -0.21 0.22
C ILE A 13 -7.32 -1.70 0.50
N CYS A 14 -8.23 -2.44 -0.13
CA CYS A 14 -8.08 -3.88 -0.28
C CYS A 14 -7.33 -4.18 -1.59
N LEU A 15 -6.44 -5.15 -1.54
CA LEU A 15 -5.55 -5.54 -2.63
C LEU A 15 -6.24 -6.57 -3.52
N ILE A 16 -6.18 -6.40 -4.83
CA ILE A 16 -6.66 -7.38 -5.82
C ILE A 16 -5.46 -7.99 -6.55
N ALA A 17 -4.61 -7.15 -7.12
CA ALA A 17 -3.44 -7.58 -7.88
C ALA A 17 -2.29 -6.58 -7.71
N VAL A 18 -1.06 -7.05 -7.87
CA VAL A 18 0.14 -6.22 -8.02
C VAL A 18 0.48 -6.16 -9.49
N GLU A 19 0.61 -4.96 -10.04
CA GLU A 19 0.76 -4.71 -11.47
C GLU A 19 2.17 -4.22 -11.81
N GLY A 20 2.84 -3.56 -10.86
CA GLY A 20 4.16 -2.99 -11.06
C GLY A 20 4.92 -2.82 -9.76
N LEU A 21 6.24 -2.73 -9.87
CA LEU A 21 7.14 -2.48 -8.75
C LEU A 21 8.30 -1.58 -9.19
N TRP A 22 8.56 -0.53 -8.40
CA TRP A 22 9.73 0.32 -8.51
C TRP A 22 10.45 0.38 -7.17
N THR A 23 11.78 0.47 -7.24
CA THR A 23 12.63 0.51 -6.05
C THR A 23 13.45 1.78 -6.03
N GLN A 24 13.64 2.34 -4.83
CA GLN A 24 14.51 3.48 -4.59
C GLN A 24 15.26 3.28 -3.27
N THR A 25 16.58 3.35 -3.32
CA THR A 25 17.43 3.23 -2.11
C THR A 25 17.69 4.60 -1.48
N VAL A 26 17.36 4.75 -0.19
CA VAL A 26 17.48 6.00 0.59
C VAL A 26 17.83 5.70 2.05
N ALA A 27 19.05 5.22 2.32
CA ALA A 27 19.44 4.69 3.63
C ALA A 27 18.39 3.66 4.16
N GLY A 28 17.94 2.80 3.26
CA GLY A 28 16.76 1.95 3.35
C GLY A 28 16.24 1.75 1.93
N THR A 29 15.11 1.08 1.75
CA THR A 29 14.49 0.90 0.42
C THR A 29 13.04 1.30 0.45
N ASN A 30 12.66 2.23 -0.43
CA ASN A 30 11.27 2.46 -0.82
C ASN A 30 10.91 1.47 -1.93
N TYR A 31 9.85 0.71 -1.71
CA TYR A 31 9.18 -0.10 -2.72
C TYR A 31 7.86 0.60 -3.07
N LYS A 32 7.75 1.13 -4.29
CA LYS A 32 6.48 1.62 -4.83
C LYS A 32 5.84 0.46 -5.60
N PHE A 33 4.74 -0.05 -5.10
CA PHE A 33 3.91 -1.03 -5.80
C PHE A 33 2.78 -0.29 -6.52
N GLN A 34 2.61 -0.55 -7.81
CA GLN A 34 1.34 -0.27 -8.48
C GLN A 34 0.44 -1.48 -8.24
N VAL A 35 -0.77 -1.22 -7.76
CA VAL A 35 -1.73 -2.25 -7.40
C VAL A 35 -3.13 -1.90 -7.88
N ALA A 36 -3.86 -2.91 -8.32
CA ALA A 36 -5.31 -2.83 -8.47
C ALA A 36 -5.97 -3.13 -7.12
N GLY A 37 -6.97 -2.34 -6.74
CA GLY A 37 -7.66 -2.48 -5.47
C GLY A 37 -8.93 -1.66 -5.38
N CYS A 38 -9.52 -1.63 -4.19
CA CYS A 38 -10.65 -0.74 -3.90
C CYS A 38 -10.39 0.03 -2.61
N ALA A 39 -10.87 1.26 -2.55
CA ALA A 39 -10.93 2.03 -1.31
C ALA A 39 -11.83 1.32 -0.28
N VAL A 40 -11.39 1.32 0.98
CA VAL A 40 -12.16 0.80 2.12
C VAL A 40 -12.30 1.88 3.18
N ASN A 41 -13.38 1.82 3.95
CA ASN A 41 -13.72 2.88 4.90
C ASN A 41 -12.78 2.91 6.12
N ASP A 42 -12.18 1.77 6.46
CA ASP A 42 -11.32 1.65 7.64
C ASP A 42 -10.39 0.43 7.57
N ALA A 43 -9.53 0.31 8.58
CA ALA A 43 -8.51 -0.72 8.73
C ALA A 43 -9.03 -2.17 8.66
N SER A 44 -10.31 -2.42 9.01
CA SER A 44 -10.91 -3.77 8.94
C SER A 44 -11.04 -4.25 7.49
N GLY A 45 -11.05 -3.33 6.52
CA GLY A 45 -11.09 -3.65 5.11
C GLY A 45 -9.74 -3.92 4.46
N LEU A 46 -8.62 -3.78 5.17
CA LEU A 46 -7.28 -4.00 4.63
C LEU A 46 -7.00 -5.49 4.37
N GLY A 47 -6.19 -5.76 3.36
CA GLY A 47 -5.78 -7.12 2.98
C GLY A 47 -6.32 -7.52 1.61
N PRO A 48 -6.35 -8.83 1.31
CA PRO A 48 -6.86 -9.30 0.02
C PRO A 48 -8.35 -9.03 -0.11
N SER A 49 -8.77 -8.64 -1.32
CA SER A 49 -10.16 -8.40 -1.67
C SER A 49 -10.86 -9.72 -1.95
N VAL A 50 -11.31 -10.41 -0.90
CA VAL A 50 -12.08 -11.65 -1.04
C VAL A 50 -13.57 -11.30 -1.09
N ASP A 51 -14.26 -11.69 -2.16
CA ASP A 51 -15.72 -11.54 -2.36
C ASP A 51 -16.28 -10.10 -2.23
N ARG A 52 -15.41 -9.09 -2.38
CA ARG A 52 -15.81 -7.69 -2.25
C ARG A 52 -16.20 -7.11 -3.61
N GLN A 53 -17.49 -6.79 -3.78
CA GLN A 53 -17.96 -6.02 -4.92
C GLN A 53 -17.71 -4.53 -4.65
N CYS A 54 -16.71 -3.97 -5.32
CA CYS A 54 -16.31 -2.57 -5.19
C CYS A 54 -15.79 -2.03 -6.52
N ALA A 55 -15.77 -0.69 -6.64
CA ALA A 55 -15.18 -0.03 -7.80
C ALA A 55 -13.66 -0.23 -7.76
N ILE A 56 -13.14 -1.01 -8.71
CA ILE A 56 -11.70 -1.26 -8.84
C ILE A 56 -11.04 0.02 -9.37
N SER A 57 -9.89 0.35 -8.79
CA SER A 57 -9.03 1.47 -9.20
C SER A 57 -7.57 1.14 -8.95
N ASP A 58 -6.69 1.85 -9.63
CA ASP A 58 -5.25 1.66 -9.52
C ASP A 58 -4.66 2.60 -8.47
N TYR A 59 -3.74 2.08 -7.67
CA TYR A 59 -3.09 2.80 -6.57
C TYR A 59 -1.58 2.59 -6.61
N ASP A 60 -0.85 3.63 -6.23
CA ASP A 60 0.54 3.54 -5.83
C ASP A 60 0.62 3.37 -4.30
N VAL A 61 1.22 2.27 -3.86
CA VAL A 61 1.50 1.97 -2.45
C VAL A 61 3.01 2.01 -2.21
N VAL A 62 3.45 2.91 -1.33
CA VAL A 62 4.87 3.02 -0.97
C VAL A 62 5.12 2.36 0.37
N ILE A 63 6.03 1.39 0.37
CA ILE A 63 6.50 0.68 1.56
C ILE A 63 7.97 0.99 1.76
N PHE A 64 8.32 1.56 2.91
CA PHE A 64 9.70 1.72 3.35
C PHE A 64 10.16 0.50 4.14
N SER A 65 11.34 -0.02 3.81
CA SER A 65 12.00 -1.10 4.54
C SER A 65 13.43 -0.71 4.91
N GLN A 66 13.76 -0.87 6.19
CA GLN A 66 15.11 -0.70 6.73
C GLN A 66 15.40 -1.86 7.70
N PRO A 67 15.93 -3.00 7.21
CA PRO A 67 16.05 -4.21 8.01
C PRO A 67 16.93 -4.07 9.28
N TRP A 68 18.01 -3.28 9.21
CA TRP A 68 18.94 -3.11 10.33
C TRP A 68 18.39 -2.29 11.50
N THR A 69 17.23 -1.65 11.32
CA THR A 69 16.46 -1.02 12.41
C THR A 69 15.13 -1.73 12.66
N ASN A 70 14.90 -2.87 11.99
CA ASN A 70 13.63 -3.59 12.02
C ASN A 70 12.42 -2.72 11.61
N THR A 71 12.62 -1.83 10.62
CA THR A 71 11.56 -0.94 10.14
C THR A 71 10.91 -1.50 8.88
N LEU A 72 9.58 -1.65 8.91
CA LEU A 72 8.73 -1.91 7.76
C LEU A 72 7.47 -1.06 7.90
N GLN A 73 7.23 -0.15 6.96
CA GLN A 73 6.16 0.82 7.11
C GLN A 73 5.55 1.22 5.76
N VAL A 74 4.22 1.22 5.67
CA VAL A 74 3.48 1.87 4.59
C VAL A 74 3.54 3.37 4.82
N THR A 75 4.18 4.08 3.90
CA THR A 75 4.41 5.54 4.01
C THR A 75 3.50 6.34 3.09
N SER A 76 2.90 5.72 2.07
CA SER A 76 1.93 6.36 1.18
C SER A 76 1.00 5.35 0.54
N VAL A 77 -0.26 5.75 0.35
CA VAL A 77 -1.26 5.09 -0.50
C VAL A 77 -1.96 6.21 -1.26
N ALA A 78 -1.87 6.22 -2.58
CA ALA A 78 -2.44 7.26 -3.43
C ALA A 78 -2.98 6.66 -4.73
N PRO A 79 -3.97 7.29 -5.40
CA PRO A 79 -4.39 6.88 -6.73
C PRO A 79 -3.19 6.89 -7.70
N HIS A 80 -3.08 5.87 -8.54
CA HIS A 80 -2.09 5.83 -9.60
C HIS A 80 -2.40 6.89 -10.65
N THR A 81 -1.38 7.60 -11.10
CA THR A 81 -1.49 8.58 -12.21
C THR A 81 -0.45 8.20 -13.27
N SER A 82 -0.94 7.92 -14.48
CA SER A 82 -0.12 7.58 -15.64
C SER A 82 0.57 8.79 -16.28
#